data_AF-A0A419YEI0-F1
#
_entry.id   AF-A0A419YEI0-F1
#
_cell.length_a   1.000
_cell.length_b   1.000
_cell.length_c   1.000
_cell.angle_alpha   90.00
_cell.angle_beta   90.00
_cell.angle_gamma   90.00
#
_symmetry.space_group_name_H-M   'P 1'
#
loop_
_entity.id
_entity.type
_entity.pdbx_description
1 polymer ?
#
loop_
_entity_poly.entity_id
_entity_poly.type
_entity_poly.pdbx_seq_one_letter_code
_entity_poly.pdbx_strand_id
1 'polypeptide(L)'
;MTGLAGAMAVSAGRGVVGTVLTTGAVAAGQLSIGWSNDLIDRQRDEAAGRSDKPFAAAEVTERQGRTATAWAVVCCVALSAACGAAAATVHLVAVAAGWAYNVRLKSTVWSWAPYALAFALLPAFVTLALPGRPWPAANVLGAGALLGVAAHFANVLPDVVADRAAGIRGLPQRLGPRAAAAAAVLAAAAAALLLAPGWPVLAVIAPPVVATLCAPRGRLPFLAVILASALALGVLLLDGGLTAA
;
A
#
# COMPACT_ATOMS: atom_id res chain seq x y z
N MET A 1 -4.78 0.96 3.13
CA MET A 1 -4.21 -0.16 3.93
C MET A 1 -5.02 -0.44 5.18
N THR A 2 -5.20 0.50 6.11
CA THR A 2 -5.91 0.27 7.39
C THR A 2 -7.33 -0.27 7.23
N GLY A 3 -8.18 0.38 6.41
CA GLY A 3 -9.55 -0.11 6.17
C GLY A 3 -9.58 -1.50 5.51
N LEU A 4 -8.65 -1.76 4.59
CA LEU A 4 -8.50 -3.07 3.94
C LEU A 4 -8.10 -4.15 4.96
N ALA A 5 -7.15 -3.86 5.86
CA ALA A 5 -6.75 -4.76 6.94
C ALA A 5 -7.92 -5.11 7.86
N GLY A 6 -8.74 -4.12 8.22
CA GLY A 6 -9.95 -4.32 8.99
C GLY A 6 -10.97 -5.20 8.26
N ALA A 7 -11.24 -4.91 6.99
CA ALA A 7 -12.15 -5.71 6.17
C ALA A 7 -11.68 -7.16 6.03
N MET A 8 -10.39 -7.39 5.78
CA MET A 8 -9.80 -8.74 5.74
C MET A 8 -9.88 -9.45 7.11
N ALA A 9 -9.68 -8.74 8.22
CA ALA A 9 -9.78 -9.34 9.54
C ALA A 9 -11.22 -9.77 9.87
N VAL A 10 -12.21 -8.96 9.47
CA VAL A 10 -13.64 -9.30 9.57
C VAL A 10 -13.96 -10.51 8.71
N SER A 11 -13.58 -10.50 7.44
CA SER A 11 -13.89 -11.62 6.52
C SER A 11 -13.19 -12.92 6.94
N ALA A 12 -11.99 -12.83 7.51
CA ALA A 12 -11.24 -13.96 8.04
C ALA A 12 -11.77 -14.50 9.38
N GLY A 13 -12.80 -13.88 9.98
CA GLY A 13 -13.38 -14.35 11.24
C GLY A 13 -12.51 -14.10 12.47
N ARG A 14 -11.72 -13.03 12.50
CA ARG A 14 -10.85 -12.67 13.65
C ARG A 14 -11.61 -12.25 14.92
N GLY A 15 -12.95 -12.16 14.84
CA GLY A 15 -13.80 -11.59 15.90
C GLY A 15 -13.54 -10.09 16.11
N VAL A 16 -14.29 -9.49 17.03
CA VAL A 16 -14.20 -8.04 17.29
C VAL A 16 -12.80 -7.64 17.79
N VAL A 17 -12.30 -8.33 18.82
CA VAL A 17 -11.00 -8.02 19.42
C VAL A 17 -9.86 -8.21 18.41
N GLY A 18 -9.83 -9.34 17.69
CA GLY A 18 -8.79 -9.59 16.68
C GLY A 18 -8.85 -8.58 15.52
N THR A 19 -10.04 -8.14 15.12
CA THR A 19 -10.23 -7.10 14.11
C THR A 19 -9.68 -5.75 14.58
N VAL A 20 -10.01 -5.33 15.81
CA VAL A 20 -9.52 -4.07 16.40
C VAL A 20 -8.00 -4.10 16.53
N LEU A 21 -7.42 -5.19 17.02
CA LEU A 21 -5.96 -5.34 17.12
C LEU A 21 -5.27 -5.27 15.75
N THR A 22 -5.80 -5.99 14.77
CA THR A 22 -5.24 -6.01 13.40
C THR A 22 -5.31 -4.62 12.76
N THR A 23 -6.49 -3.97 12.85
CA THR A 23 -6.71 -2.63 12.29
C THR A 23 -5.85 -1.60 13.00
N GLY A 24 -5.78 -1.65 14.33
CA GLY A 24 -4.99 -0.74 15.16
C GLY A 24 -3.49 -0.89 14.90
N ALA A 25 -2.99 -2.13 14.75
CA ALA A 25 -1.60 -2.38 14.40
C ALA A 25 -1.25 -1.73 13.05
N VAL A 26 -2.06 -1.99 12.01
CA VAL A 26 -1.83 -1.39 10.68
C VAL A 26 -1.97 0.13 10.73
N ALA A 27 -2.95 0.67 11.46
CA ALA A 27 -3.11 2.11 11.64
C ALA A 27 -1.85 2.74 12.27
N ALA A 28 -1.34 2.17 13.36
CA ALA A 28 -0.12 2.65 14.01
C ALA A 28 1.10 2.54 13.10
N GLY A 29 1.22 1.45 12.32
CA GLY A 29 2.26 1.29 11.31
C GLY A 29 2.18 2.36 10.21
N GLN A 30 0.98 2.66 9.71
CA GLN A 30 0.77 3.72 8.72
C GLN A 30 1.10 5.11 9.28
N LEU A 31 0.72 5.42 10.53
CA LEU A 31 1.09 6.66 11.20
C LEU A 31 2.61 6.78 11.35
N SER A 32 3.28 5.70 11.75
CA SER A 32 4.73 5.63 11.86
C SER A 32 5.42 5.91 10.51
N ILE A 33 4.96 5.29 9.44
CA ILE A 33 5.51 5.51 8.09
C ILE A 33 5.21 6.93 7.61
N GLY A 34 3.99 7.43 7.80
CA GLY A 34 3.60 8.79 7.37
C GLY A 34 4.42 9.87 8.07
N TRP A 35 4.45 9.85 9.40
CA TRP A 35 5.15 10.86 10.18
C TRP A 35 6.68 10.77 10.03
N SER A 36 7.24 9.57 9.86
CA SER A 36 8.66 9.44 9.54
C SER A 36 8.99 10.03 8.17
N ASN A 37 8.10 9.87 7.17
CA ASN A 37 8.30 10.50 5.86
C ASN A 37 8.33 12.02 5.97
N ASP A 38 7.36 12.60 6.68
CA ASP A 38 7.27 14.06 6.86
C ASP A 38 8.50 14.63 7.60
N LEU A 39 9.01 13.91 8.60
CA LEU A 39 10.25 14.28 9.29
C LEU A 39 11.49 14.20 8.39
N ILE A 40 11.59 13.15 7.57
CA ILE A 40 12.73 12.94 6.64
C ILE A 40 12.70 13.98 5.51
N ASP A 41 11.51 14.32 5.01
CA ASP A 41 11.34 15.23 3.88
C ASP A 41 11.23 16.70 4.29
N ARG A 42 11.17 17.02 5.59
CA ARG A 42 10.95 18.38 6.11
C ARG A 42 11.69 19.49 5.35
N GLN A 43 13.01 19.39 5.22
CA GLN A 43 13.82 20.41 4.54
C GLN A 43 13.45 20.57 3.06
N ARG A 44 13.11 19.46 2.38
CA ARG A 44 12.65 19.48 0.98
C ARG A 44 11.27 20.11 0.90
N ASP A 45 10.36 19.75 1.79
CA ASP A 45 8.99 20.23 1.81
C ASP A 45 8.92 21.73 2.12
N GLU A 46 9.77 22.21 3.04
CA GLU A 46 9.96 23.64 3.32
C GLU A 46 10.49 24.38 2.09
N ALA A 47 11.54 23.86 1.43
CA ALA A 47 12.09 24.46 0.21
C ALA A 47 11.09 24.48 -0.96
N ALA A 48 10.15 23.53 -0.99
CA ALA A 48 9.09 23.43 -1.99
C ALA A 48 7.82 24.24 -1.64
N GLY A 49 7.77 24.89 -0.47
CA GLY A 49 6.62 25.67 -0.04
C GLY A 49 5.34 24.85 0.19
N ARG A 50 5.45 23.58 0.60
CA ARG A 50 4.33 22.65 0.83
C ARG A 50 3.53 23.01 2.09
N SER A 51 2.72 24.06 2.04
CA SER A 51 1.89 24.51 3.19
C SER A 51 0.81 23.52 3.63
N ASP A 52 0.55 22.46 2.86
CA ASP A 52 -0.32 21.35 3.24
C ASP A 52 0.35 20.38 4.24
N LYS A 53 1.66 20.50 4.47
CA LYS A 53 2.42 19.63 5.38
C LYS A 53 2.57 20.29 6.77
N PRO A 54 2.34 19.53 7.86
CA PRO A 54 2.26 20.09 9.21
C PRO A 54 3.56 20.74 9.70
N PHE A 55 4.73 20.29 9.23
CA PHE A 55 6.01 20.92 9.56
C PHE A 55 6.27 22.19 8.73
N ALA A 56 5.92 22.18 7.44
CA ALA A 56 6.11 23.33 6.55
C ALA A 56 5.15 24.48 6.87
N ALA A 57 4.00 24.18 7.48
CA ALA A 57 3.06 25.16 8.03
C ALA A 57 3.44 25.67 9.44
N ALA A 58 4.53 25.16 10.03
CA ALA A 58 4.94 25.41 11.43
C ALA A 58 3.87 25.07 12.49
N GLU A 59 2.90 24.22 12.15
CA GLU A 59 1.84 23.75 13.05
C GLU A 59 2.38 22.76 14.10
N VAL A 60 3.44 22.02 13.75
CA VAL A 60 4.05 20.98 14.58
C VAL A 60 5.57 21.16 14.64
N THR A 61 6.13 21.14 15.85
CA THR A 61 7.59 21.17 16.05
C THR A 61 8.23 19.83 15.70
N GLU A 62 9.50 19.83 15.28
CA GLU A 62 10.25 18.60 15.02
C GLU A 62 10.22 17.64 16.23
N ARG A 63 10.34 18.18 17.45
CA ARG A 63 10.27 17.39 18.69
C ARG A 63 8.92 16.68 18.86
N GLN A 64 7.81 17.36 18.59
CA GLN A 64 6.48 16.75 18.62
C GLN A 64 6.37 15.66 17.56
N GLY A 65 6.82 15.93 16.34
CA GLY A 65 6.85 14.97 15.25
C GLY A 65 7.62 13.69 15.58
N ARG A 66 8.84 13.83 16.11
CA ARG A 66 9.69 12.70 16.53
C ARG A 66 9.05 11.91 17.66
N THR A 67 8.46 12.60 18.63
CA THR A 67 7.78 11.97 19.77
C THR A 67 6.54 11.19 19.30
N ALA A 68 5.72 11.78 18.43
CA ALA A 68 4.55 11.12 17.85
C ALA A 68 4.96 9.90 17.03
N THR A 69 5.99 10.02 16.18
CA THR A 69 6.55 8.91 15.40
C THR A 69 7.03 7.78 16.30
N ALA A 70 7.75 8.09 17.38
CA ALA A 70 8.21 7.10 18.35
C ALA A 70 7.04 6.35 19.01
N TRP A 71 5.99 7.07 19.44
CA TRP A 71 4.79 6.46 19.98
C TRP A 71 4.06 5.60 18.96
N ALA A 72 3.96 6.02 17.71
CA ALA A 72 3.37 5.21 16.65
C ALA A 72 4.15 3.90 16.44
N VAL A 73 5.49 3.94 16.49
CA VAL A 73 6.33 2.72 16.44
C VAL A 73 6.03 1.80 17.63
N VAL A 74 6.02 2.33 18.85
CA VAL A 74 5.74 1.54 20.07
C VAL A 74 4.36 0.89 20.00
N CYS A 75 3.32 1.67 19.65
CA CYS A 75 1.97 1.16 19.47
C CYS A 75 1.90 0.10 18.36
N CYS A 76 2.58 0.32 17.23
CA CYS A 76 2.65 -0.65 16.15
C CYS A 76 3.25 -1.97 16.64
N VAL A 77 4.39 -1.94 17.32
CA VAL A 77 5.04 -3.15 17.85
C VAL A 77 4.14 -3.86 18.86
N ALA A 78 3.56 -3.14 19.82
CA ALA A 78 2.71 -3.73 20.86
C ALA A 78 1.44 -4.38 20.27
N LEU A 79 0.72 -3.68 19.39
CA LEU A 79 -0.50 -4.19 18.76
C LEU A 79 -0.21 -5.36 17.81
N SER A 80 0.93 -5.31 17.10
CA SER A 80 1.39 -6.41 16.26
C SER A 80 1.70 -7.64 17.10
N ALA A 81 2.42 -7.48 18.21
CA ALA A 81 2.74 -8.55 19.14
C ALA A 81 1.49 -9.19 19.75
N ALA A 82 0.46 -8.38 20.05
CA ALA A 82 -0.84 -8.86 20.51
C ALA A 82 -1.59 -9.73 19.48
N CYS A 83 -1.22 -9.66 18.20
CA CYS A 83 -1.73 -10.55 17.16
C CYS A 83 -0.98 -11.90 17.08
N GLY A 84 0.08 -12.09 17.87
CA GLY A 84 0.94 -13.28 17.89
C GLY A 84 2.26 -13.09 17.16
N ALA A 85 3.32 -13.80 17.58
CA ALA A 85 4.70 -13.57 17.13
C ALA A 85 4.89 -13.70 15.60
N ALA A 86 4.25 -14.67 14.96
CA ALA A 86 4.34 -14.87 13.51
C ALA A 86 3.71 -13.69 12.75
N ALA A 87 2.48 -13.32 13.12
CA ALA A 87 1.77 -12.16 12.57
C ALA A 87 2.56 -10.86 12.81
N ALA A 88 3.09 -10.69 14.03
CA ALA A 88 3.90 -9.53 14.38
C ALA A 88 5.12 -9.39 13.48
N THR A 89 5.83 -10.50 13.23
CA THR A 89 7.03 -10.52 12.39
C THR A 89 6.72 -10.04 10.98
N VAL A 90 5.70 -10.61 10.32
CA VAL A 90 5.35 -10.21 8.94
C VAL A 90 4.88 -8.75 8.86
N HIS A 91 4.11 -8.28 9.84
CA HIS A 91 3.66 -6.88 9.85
C HIS A 91 4.82 -5.91 10.09
N LEU A 92 5.73 -6.22 11.03
CA LEU A 92 6.90 -5.38 11.28
C LEU A 92 7.87 -5.37 10.11
N VAL A 93 8.01 -6.47 9.35
CA VAL A 93 8.75 -6.48 8.08
C VAL A 93 8.09 -5.55 7.05
N ALA A 94 6.75 -5.58 6.92
CA ALA A 94 6.03 -4.66 6.04
C ALA A 94 6.24 -3.18 6.45
N VAL A 95 6.21 -2.87 7.75
CA VAL A 95 6.46 -1.52 8.25
C VAL A 95 7.91 -1.09 8.03
N ALA A 96 8.87 -1.98 8.28
CA ALA A 96 10.28 -1.72 8.01
C ALA A 96 10.54 -1.45 6.52
N ALA A 97 9.83 -2.13 5.62
CA ALA A 97 9.88 -1.83 4.19
C ALA A 97 9.40 -0.40 3.89
N GLY A 98 8.31 0.05 4.52
CA GLY A 98 7.84 1.44 4.42
C GLY A 98 8.86 2.46 4.93
N TRP A 99 9.56 2.17 6.02
CA TRP A 99 10.66 3.01 6.49
C TRP A 99 11.84 3.03 5.51
N ALA A 100 12.23 1.87 4.97
CA ALA A 100 13.28 1.78 3.96
C ALA A 100 12.93 2.57 2.68
N TYR A 101 11.64 2.61 2.31
CA TYR A 101 11.13 3.47 1.25
C TYR A 101 11.40 4.95 1.54
N ASN A 102 10.98 5.43 2.71
CA ASN A 102 11.14 6.83 3.10
C ASN A 102 12.61 7.27 3.15
N VAL A 103 13.46 6.44 3.74
CA VAL A 103 14.88 6.75 3.97
C VAL A 103 15.67 6.75 2.66
N ARG A 104 15.39 5.80 1.74
CA ARG A 104 16.25 5.62 0.57
C ARG A 104 15.53 5.20 -0.70
N LEU A 105 14.64 4.21 -0.64
CA LEU A 105 14.24 3.50 -1.86
C LEU A 105 13.33 4.35 -2.77
N LYS A 106 12.62 5.34 -2.23
CA LYS A 106 11.70 6.21 -3.01
C LYS A 106 12.35 6.93 -4.19
N SER A 107 13.65 7.25 -4.10
CA SER A 107 14.41 7.92 -5.17
C SER A 107 15.21 6.96 -6.06
N THR A 108 14.98 5.65 -5.94
CA THR A 108 15.70 4.60 -6.67
C THR A 108 14.79 3.79 -7.59
N VAL A 109 15.37 3.00 -8.50
CA VAL A 109 14.63 2.05 -9.34
C VAL A 109 13.86 0.98 -8.52
N TRP A 110 14.18 0.82 -7.24
CA TRP A 110 13.53 -0.11 -6.31
C TRP A 110 12.34 0.50 -5.55
N SER A 111 11.91 1.72 -5.90
CA SER A 111 10.80 2.42 -5.21
C SER A 111 9.50 1.60 -5.11
N TRP A 112 9.27 0.67 -6.05
CA TRP A 112 8.08 -0.18 -6.11
C TRP A 112 8.13 -1.37 -5.13
N ALA A 113 9.33 -1.84 -4.79
CA ALA A 113 9.50 -3.09 -4.05
C ALA A 113 8.95 -3.03 -2.62
N PRO A 114 9.12 -1.94 -1.86
CA PRO A 114 8.51 -1.79 -0.54
C PRO A 114 6.99 -1.90 -0.54
N TYR A 115 6.34 -1.30 -1.54
CA TYR A 115 4.89 -1.37 -1.69
C TYR A 115 4.43 -2.77 -2.05
N ALA A 116 5.12 -3.43 -2.99
CA ALA A 116 4.81 -4.81 -3.36
C ALA A 116 4.92 -5.74 -2.14
N LEU A 117 6.01 -5.63 -1.38
CA LEU A 117 6.24 -6.42 -0.17
C LEU A 117 5.16 -6.15 0.89
N ALA A 118 4.88 -4.88 1.20
CA ALA A 118 3.94 -4.51 2.25
C ALA A 118 2.51 -4.96 1.94
N PHE A 119 2.06 -4.87 0.68
CA PHE A 119 0.73 -5.34 0.30
C PHE A 119 0.66 -6.86 0.21
N ALA A 120 1.72 -7.55 -0.23
CA ALA A 120 1.77 -9.01 -0.22
C ALA A 120 1.71 -9.58 1.21
N LEU A 121 2.37 -8.93 2.17
CA LEU A 121 2.41 -9.39 3.56
C LEU A 121 1.13 -9.07 4.35
N LEU A 122 0.23 -8.23 3.84
CA LEU A 122 -0.99 -7.86 4.55
C LEU A 122 -1.93 -9.06 4.78
N PRO A 123 -2.28 -9.89 3.76
CA PRO A 123 -2.99 -11.14 3.97
C PRO A 123 -2.29 -12.06 4.99
N ALA A 124 -0.96 -12.17 4.93
CA ALA A 124 -0.19 -13.03 5.85
C ALA A 124 -0.30 -12.54 7.30
N PHE A 125 -0.31 -11.22 7.52
CA PHE A 125 -0.53 -10.66 8.85
C PHE A 125 -1.89 -11.08 9.43
N VAL A 126 -2.94 -11.07 8.60
CA VAL A 126 -4.29 -11.46 9.01
C VAL A 126 -4.38 -12.96 9.29
N THR A 127 -3.93 -13.80 8.36
CA THR A 127 -4.12 -15.26 8.45
C THR A 127 -3.23 -15.91 9.51
N LEU A 128 -1.99 -15.44 9.70
CA LEU A 128 -1.09 -15.96 10.74
C LEU A 128 -1.58 -15.68 12.16
N ALA A 129 -2.54 -14.78 12.32
CA ALA A 129 -3.14 -14.48 13.59
C ALA A 129 -4.38 -15.37 13.88
N LEU A 130 -4.82 -16.20 12.94
CA LEU A 130 -5.89 -17.18 13.13
C LEU A 130 -5.38 -18.45 13.86
N PRO A 131 -6.29 -19.24 14.47
CA PRO A 131 -5.97 -20.59 14.91
C PRO A 131 -5.32 -21.42 13.77
N GLY A 132 -4.29 -22.20 14.09
CA GLY A 132 -3.52 -22.95 13.10
C GLY A 132 -2.53 -22.12 12.26
N ARG A 133 -2.59 -20.78 12.34
CA ARG A 133 -1.66 -19.84 11.66
C ARG A 133 -1.45 -20.16 10.17
N PRO A 134 -2.53 -20.32 9.38
CA PRO A 134 -2.40 -20.65 7.97
C PRO A 134 -1.63 -19.55 7.22
N TRP A 135 -0.75 -19.97 6.33
CA TRP A 135 -0.12 -19.08 5.37
C TRP A 135 -1.08 -18.79 4.20
N PRO A 136 -1.16 -17.55 3.67
CA PRO A 136 -2.05 -17.26 2.56
C PRO A 136 -1.68 -18.02 1.29
N ALA A 137 -2.68 -18.22 0.42
CA ALA A 137 -2.45 -18.82 -0.88
C ALA A 137 -1.52 -17.94 -1.74
N ALA A 138 -0.73 -18.57 -2.62
CA ALA A 138 0.31 -17.87 -3.39
C ALA A 138 -0.26 -16.82 -4.36
N ASN A 139 -1.44 -17.10 -4.93
CA ASN A 139 -2.22 -16.16 -5.73
C ASN A 139 -2.61 -14.90 -4.94
N VAL A 140 -3.01 -15.06 -3.66
CA VAL A 140 -3.35 -13.94 -2.77
C VAL A 140 -2.14 -13.06 -2.46
N LEU A 141 -0.99 -13.67 -2.17
CA LEU A 141 0.26 -12.94 -1.97
C LEU A 141 0.69 -12.18 -3.24
N GLY A 142 0.62 -12.86 -4.40
CA GLY A 142 0.94 -12.26 -5.69
C GLY A 142 0.01 -11.11 -6.05
N ALA A 143 -1.30 -11.26 -5.79
CA ALA A 143 -2.29 -10.21 -6.04
C ALA A 143 -2.07 -9.02 -5.11
N GLY A 144 -1.76 -9.26 -3.83
CA GLY A 144 -1.32 -8.23 -2.90
C GLY A 144 -0.10 -7.48 -3.43
N ALA A 145 0.95 -8.17 -3.85
CA ALA A 145 2.15 -7.55 -4.41
C ALA A 145 1.83 -6.64 -5.61
N LEU A 146 1.01 -7.12 -6.55
CA LEU A 146 0.61 -6.39 -7.73
C LEU A 146 -0.26 -5.16 -7.41
N LEU A 147 -1.19 -5.28 -6.45
CA LEU A 147 -1.95 -4.13 -5.94
C LEU A 147 -1.05 -3.10 -5.26
N GLY A 148 0.00 -3.54 -4.55
CA GLY A 148 1.00 -2.65 -3.98
C GLY A 148 1.76 -1.87 -5.06
N VAL A 149 2.21 -2.54 -6.11
CA VAL A 149 2.83 -1.89 -7.27
C VAL A 149 1.87 -0.90 -7.94
N ALA A 150 0.62 -1.31 -8.18
CA ALA A 150 -0.40 -0.44 -8.75
C ALA A 150 -0.62 0.82 -7.91
N ALA A 151 -0.77 0.66 -6.58
CA ALA A 151 -0.94 1.75 -5.64
C ALA A 151 0.26 2.70 -5.62
N HIS A 152 1.49 2.17 -5.62
CA HIS A 152 2.71 2.99 -5.69
C HIS A 152 2.72 3.87 -6.93
N PHE A 153 2.50 3.28 -8.09
CA PHE A 153 2.53 4.01 -9.36
C PHE A 153 1.38 5.03 -9.46
N ALA A 154 0.18 4.67 -9.00
CA ALA A 154 -0.96 5.57 -8.96
C ALA A 154 -0.73 6.76 -8.01
N ASN A 155 -0.11 6.53 -6.85
CA ASN A 155 0.21 7.57 -5.88
C ASN A 155 1.26 8.55 -6.39
N VAL A 156 2.25 8.06 -7.15
CA VAL A 156 3.31 8.90 -7.72
C VAL A 156 2.82 9.71 -8.93
N LEU A 157 1.84 9.20 -9.67
CA LEU A 157 1.44 9.74 -10.97
C LEU A 157 1.12 11.25 -10.99
N PRO A 158 0.35 11.81 -10.03
CA PRO A 158 0.03 13.25 -10.01
C PRO A 158 1.28 14.14 -9.89
N ASP A 159 2.30 13.68 -9.18
CA ASP A 159 3.44 14.48 -8.76
C ASP A 159 4.72 14.18 -9.56
N VAL A 160 4.69 13.26 -10.54
CA VAL A 160 5.88 12.80 -11.31
C VAL A 160 6.77 13.94 -11.79
N VAL A 161 6.19 15.04 -12.29
CA VAL A 161 6.96 16.18 -12.83
C VAL A 161 7.64 16.96 -11.70
N ALA A 162 6.90 17.27 -10.64
CA ALA A 162 7.42 17.98 -9.47
C ALA A 162 8.49 17.15 -8.74
N ASP A 163 8.23 15.86 -8.55
CA ASP A 163 9.16 14.88 -7.96
C ASP A 163 10.49 14.83 -8.72
N ARG A 164 10.44 14.78 -10.06
CA ARG A 164 11.66 14.78 -10.89
C ARG A 164 12.47 16.06 -10.70
N ALA A 165 11.81 17.21 -10.64
CA ALA A 165 12.45 18.50 -10.40
C ALA A 165 13.09 18.55 -9.01
N ALA A 166 12.47 17.91 -8.01
CA ALA A 166 12.99 17.75 -6.65
C ALA A 166 14.04 16.61 -6.50
N GLY A 167 14.47 15.99 -7.61
CA GLY A 167 15.48 14.92 -7.61
C GLY A 167 14.97 13.53 -7.20
N ILE A 168 13.67 13.35 -7.01
CA ILE A 168 13.05 12.05 -6.76
C ILE A 168 12.96 11.29 -8.08
N ARG A 169 13.82 10.27 -8.23
CA ARG A 169 13.97 9.47 -9.46
C ARG A 169 13.64 8.00 -9.22
N GLY A 170 12.47 7.75 -8.62
CA GLY A 170 11.90 6.42 -8.50
C GLY A 170 11.59 5.77 -9.86
N LEU A 171 11.24 4.49 -9.88
CA LEU A 171 10.91 3.79 -11.12
C LEU A 171 9.76 4.47 -11.91
N PRO A 172 8.62 4.86 -11.29
CA PRO A 172 7.56 5.54 -12.02
C PRO A 172 8.03 6.89 -12.58
N GLN A 173 8.84 7.63 -11.81
CA GLN A 173 9.47 8.85 -12.28
C GLN A 173 10.49 8.58 -13.39
N ARG A 174 11.08 7.40 -13.58
CA ARG A 174 11.96 7.15 -14.74
C ARG A 174 11.16 6.80 -15.98
N LEU A 175 10.11 6.01 -15.82
CA LEU A 175 9.21 5.60 -16.90
C LEU A 175 8.41 6.78 -17.48
N GLY A 176 8.10 7.77 -16.62
CA GLY A 176 7.29 8.92 -16.99
C GLY A 176 5.79 8.65 -16.96
N PRO A 177 4.95 9.69 -17.06
CA PRO A 177 3.55 9.60 -16.68
C PRO A 177 2.75 8.53 -17.44
N ARG A 178 2.95 8.41 -18.76
CA ARG A 178 2.20 7.46 -19.60
C ARG A 178 2.53 6.00 -19.25
N ALA A 179 3.82 5.66 -19.22
CA ALA A 179 4.26 4.31 -18.91
C ALA A 179 3.98 3.96 -17.45
N ALA A 180 4.05 4.92 -16.53
CA ALA A 180 3.68 4.71 -15.13
C ALA A 180 2.16 4.42 -14.98
N ALA A 181 1.30 5.17 -15.67
CA ALA A 181 -0.14 4.91 -15.67
C ALA A 181 -0.49 3.54 -16.25
N ALA A 182 0.14 3.17 -17.37
CA ALA A 182 -0.03 1.85 -17.98
C ALA A 182 0.40 0.73 -17.03
N ALA A 183 1.57 0.86 -16.38
CA ALA A 183 2.06 -0.12 -15.41
C ALA A 183 1.12 -0.26 -14.21
N ALA A 184 0.56 0.84 -13.69
CA ALA A 184 -0.39 0.81 -12.60
C ALA A 184 -1.66 0.00 -12.96
N VAL A 185 -2.21 0.28 -14.14
CA VAL A 185 -3.44 -0.38 -14.63
C VAL A 185 -3.19 -1.86 -14.95
N LEU A 186 -2.07 -2.19 -15.60
CA LEU A 186 -1.70 -3.57 -15.88
C LEU A 186 -1.46 -4.38 -14.59
N ALA A 187 -0.82 -3.79 -13.59
CA ALA A 187 -0.61 -4.44 -12.30
C ALA A 187 -1.93 -4.70 -11.56
N ALA A 188 -2.84 -3.71 -11.53
CA ALA A 188 -4.17 -3.90 -10.94
C ALA A 188 -5.01 -4.97 -11.69
N ALA A 189 -4.96 -4.96 -13.02
CA ALA A 189 -5.63 -5.96 -13.85
C ALA A 189 -5.08 -7.38 -13.63
N ALA A 190 -3.75 -7.51 -13.56
CA ALA A 190 -3.10 -8.79 -13.26
C ALA A 190 -3.46 -9.30 -11.86
N ALA A 191 -3.57 -8.41 -10.86
CA ALA A 191 -4.01 -8.79 -9.52
C ALA A 191 -5.45 -9.34 -9.52
N ALA A 192 -6.36 -8.68 -10.25
CA ALA A 192 -7.75 -9.13 -10.38
C ALA A 192 -7.84 -10.51 -11.04
N LEU A 193 -7.08 -10.73 -12.12
CA LEU A 193 -7.04 -12.02 -12.82
C LEU A 193 -6.42 -13.14 -11.99
N LEU A 194 -5.46 -12.81 -11.12
CA LEU A 194 -4.83 -13.79 -10.24
C LEU A 194 -5.78 -14.27 -9.14
N LEU A 195 -6.73 -13.43 -8.71
CA LEU A 195 -7.74 -13.78 -7.71
C LEU A 195 -9.00 -14.41 -8.33
N ALA A 196 -9.43 -13.93 -9.49
CA ALA A 196 -10.58 -14.44 -10.21
C ALA A 196 -10.24 -14.62 -11.69
N PRO A 197 -9.64 -15.76 -12.09
CA PRO A 197 -9.37 -16.01 -13.49
C PRO A 197 -10.68 -16.23 -14.25
N GLY A 198 -10.88 -15.52 -15.36
CA GLY A 198 -12.02 -15.76 -16.23
C GLY A 198 -12.43 -14.57 -17.10
N TRP A 199 -13.24 -14.88 -18.12
CA TRP A 199 -13.76 -13.89 -19.05
C TRP A 199 -14.61 -12.77 -18.41
N PRO A 200 -15.36 -12.97 -17.31
CA PRO A 200 -16.13 -11.88 -16.71
C PRO A 200 -15.23 -10.80 -16.11
N VAL A 201 -14.13 -11.21 -15.47
CA VAL A 201 -13.12 -10.29 -14.92
C VAL A 201 -12.40 -9.57 -16.05
N LEU A 202 -12.03 -10.29 -17.13
CA LEU A 202 -11.47 -9.69 -18.33
C LEU A 202 -12.40 -8.64 -18.95
N ALA A 203 -13.70 -8.91 -19.05
CA ALA A 203 -14.67 -7.98 -19.62
C ALA A 203 -14.79 -6.66 -18.82
N VAL A 204 -14.59 -6.72 -17.49
CA VAL A 204 -14.62 -5.54 -16.61
C VAL A 204 -13.32 -4.74 -16.68
N ILE A 205 -12.16 -5.41 -16.71
CA ILE A 205 -10.85 -4.73 -16.67
C ILE A 205 -10.31 -4.33 -18.05
N ALA A 206 -10.68 -5.03 -19.13
CA ALA A 206 -10.12 -4.76 -20.46
C ALA A 206 -10.48 -3.37 -21.01
N PRO A 207 -11.74 -2.88 -20.93
CA PRO A 207 -12.07 -1.53 -21.40
C PRO A 207 -11.24 -0.41 -20.73
N PRO A 208 -11.10 -0.35 -19.39
CA PRO A 208 -10.27 0.66 -18.73
C PRO A 208 -8.77 0.50 -19.04
N VAL A 209 -8.27 -0.73 -19.20
CA VAL A 209 -6.89 -1.00 -19.65
C VAL A 209 -6.66 -0.43 -21.05
N VAL A 210 -7.51 -0.79 -22.01
CA VAL A 210 -7.41 -0.31 -23.40
C VAL A 210 -7.55 1.20 -23.46
N ALA A 211 -8.51 1.78 -22.73
CA ALA A 211 -8.67 3.23 -22.67
C ALA A 211 -7.41 3.94 -22.13
N THR A 212 -6.77 3.38 -21.11
CA THR A 212 -5.53 3.92 -20.55
C THR A 212 -4.36 3.82 -21.53
N LEU A 213 -4.24 2.69 -22.24
CA LEU A 213 -3.17 2.48 -23.23
C LEU A 213 -3.35 3.37 -24.47
N CYS A 214 -4.58 3.57 -24.92
CA CYS A 214 -4.89 4.37 -26.11
C CYS A 214 -4.94 5.88 -25.83
N ALA A 215 -5.39 6.29 -24.63
CA ALA A 215 -5.58 7.69 -24.27
C ALA A 215 -5.38 7.92 -22.76
N PRO A 216 -4.12 8.02 -22.26
CA PRO A 216 -3.83 8.19 -20.84
C PRO A 216 -4.13 9.60 -20.30
N ARG A 217 -5.18 10.27 -20.79
CA ARG A 217 -5.56 11.64 -20.42
C ARG A 217 -6.71 11.67 -19.42
N GLY A 218 -6.66 12.63 -18.48
CA GLY A 218 -7.73 12.86 -17.51
C GLY A 218 -7.81 11.81 -16.41
N ARG A 219 -9.02 11.59 -15.87
CA ARG A 219 -9.26 10.70 -14.70
C ARG A 219 -9.40 9.22 -15.06
N LEU A 220 -9.40 8.86 -16.33
CA LEU A 220 -9.69 7.50 -16.79
C LEU A 220 -8.71 6.43 -16.25
N PRO A 221 -7.37 6.65 -16.27
CA PRO A 221 -6.43 5.66 -15.71
C PRO A 221 -6.60 5.47 -14.20
N PHE A 222 -6.98 6.54 -13.51
CA PHE A 222 -7.22 6.49 -12.07
C PHE A 222 -8.48 5.70 -11.74
N LEU A 223 -9.59 5.95 -12.46
CA LEU A 223 -10.82 5.18 -12.32
C LEU A 223 -10.63 3.70 -12.69
N ALA A 224 -9.81 3.42 -13.71
CA ALA A 224 -9.41 2.08 -14.12
C ALA A 224 -8.74 1.30 -12.98
N VAL A 225 -7.74 1.92 -12.33
CA VAL A 225 -7.05 1.32 -11.18
C VAL A 225 -8.02 1.10 -10.02
N ILE A 226 -8.89 2.07 -9.72
CA ILE A 226 -9.90 1.93 -8.66
C ILE A 226 -10.81 0.73 -8.94
N LEU A 227 -11.38 0.65 -10.15
CA LEU A 227 -12.32 -0.40 -10.53
C LEU A 227 -11.65 -1.79 -10.45
N ALA A 228 -10.47 -1.94 -11.04
CA ALA A 228 -9.74 -3.21 -11.02
C ALA A 228 -9.33 -3.61 -9.59
N SER A 229 -8.88 -2.64 -8.78
CA SER A 229 -8.56 -2.88 -7.38
C SER A 229 -9.79 -3.23 -6.57
N ALA A 230 -10.91 -2.55 -6.77
CA ALA A 230 -12.18 -2.83 -6.08
C ALA A 230 -12.70 -4.23 -6.43
N LEU A 231 -12.59 -4.65 -7.69
CA LEU A 231 -12.95 -6.00 -8.11
C LEU A 231 -12.06 -7.05 -7.44
N ALA A 232 -10.73 -6.86 -7.48
CA ALA A 232 -9.77 -7.74 -6.83
C ALA A 232 -10.07 -7.89 -5.32
N LEU A 233 -10.32 -6.76 -4.65
CA LEU A 233 -10.66 -6.74 -3.22
C LEU A 233 -12.04 -7.36 -2.94
N GLY A 234 -13.02 -7.15 -3.81
CA GLY A 234 -14.36 -7.73 -3.68
C GLY A 234 -14.31 -9.25 -3.72
N VAL A 235 -13.63 -9.82 -4.71
CA VAL A 235 -13.42 -11.27 -4.82
C VAL A 235 -12.72 -11.80 -3.56
N LEU A 236 -11.63 -11.15 -3.14
CA LEU A 236 -10.86 -11.57 -1.97
C LEU A 236 -11.68 -11.60 -0.68
N LEU A 237 -12.59 -10.65 -0.50
CA LEU A 237 -13.38 -10.50 0.71
C LEU A 237 -14.64 -11.36 0.72
N LEU A 238 -15.22 -11.69 -0.44
CA LEU A 238 -16.48 -12.42 -0.56
C LEU A 238 -16.29 -13.95 -0.59
N ASP A 239 -15.22 -14.46 -1.20
CA ASP A 239 -15.02 -15.92 -1.35
C ASP A 239 -14.27 -16.58 -0.18
N GLY A 240 -13.98 -15.84 0.90
CA GLY A 240 -13.17 -16.35 2.03
C GLY A 240 -11.74 -16.75 1.62
N GLY A 241 -11.29 -16.32 0.44
CA GLY A 241 -10.20 -16.92 -0.32
C GLY A 241 -8.78 -16.60 0.15
N LEU A 242 -8.56 -16.11 1.38
CA LEU A 242 -7.20 -15.82 1.86
C LEU A 242 -6.31 -17.07 1.86
N THR A 243 -6.89 -18.26 2.02
CA THR A 243 -6.18 -19.54 2.10
C THR A 243 -6.58 -20.54 1.01
N ALA A 244 -7.55 -20.21 0.15
CA ALA A 244 -7.99 -21.09 -0.93
C ALA A 244 -7.04 -20.94 -2.14
N ALA A 245 -6.42 -22.05 -2.56
CA ALA A 245 -5.59 -22.14 -3.75
C ALA A 245 -6.43 -22.55 -4.96
#